data_AF-A0A9E2MPU3-F1
#
_entry.id   AF-A0A9E2MPU3-F1
#
_cell.length_a   1.000
_cell.length_b   1.000
_cell.length_c   1.000
_cell.angle_alpha   90.00
_cell.angle_beta   90.00
_cell.angle_gamma   90.00
#
_symmetry.space_group_name_H-M   'P 1'
#
loop_
_entity.id
_entity.type
_entity.pdbx_description
1 polymer ?
#
loop_
_entity_poly.entity_id
_entity_poly.type
_entity_poly.pdbx_seq_one_letter_code
_entity_poly.pdbx_strand_id
1 'polypeptide(L)' 'LSHEKKVTKLIESLVNTARSEKDKIAEDFLQWFVSEQVEEENNAALVLRKIKSAGNDSEKLSAIDKELAKRSMD' A
#
# COMPACT_ATOMS: atom_id res chain seq x y z
N LEU A 1 -6.33 1.70 3.49
CA LEU A 1 -5.60 2.99 3.59
C LEU A 1 -5.11 3.33 5.00
N SER A 2 -5.96 3.31 6.05
CA SER A 2 -5.43 3.55 7.41
C SER A 2 -4.43 2.47 7.85
N HIS A 3 -4.64 1.23 7.40
CA HIS A 3 -3.70 0.13 7.61
C HIS A 3 -2.37 0.38 6.89
N GLU A 4 -2.40 0.59 5.56
CA GLU A 4 -1.19 0.95 4.80
C GLU A 4 -0.40 2.11 5.39
N LYS A 5 -1.05 3.21 5.76
CA LYS A 5 -0.36 4.35 6.41
C LYS A 5 0.29 3.99 7.74
N LYS A 6 -0.20 2.97 8.44
CA LYS A 6 0.45 2.42 9.64
C LYS A 6 1.69 1.64 9.26
N VAL A 7 1.62 0.82 8.21
CA VAL A 7 2.77 0.03 7.70
C VAL A 7 3.88 0.97 7.22
N THR A 8 3.54 2.02 6.46
CA THR A 8 4.48 3.08 6.05
C THR A 8 5.25 3.65 7.24
N LYS A 9 4.56 4.02 8.33
CA LYS A 9 5.21 4.55 9.54
C LYS A 9 6.14 3.55 10.23
N LEU A 10 5.83 2.25 10.14
CA LEU A 10 6.69 1.19 10.68
C LEU A 10 7.95 1.04 9.84
N ILE A 11 7.83 1.05 8.51
CA ILE A 11 8.98 1.01 7.58
C ILE A 11 9.85 2.26 7.76
N GLU A 12 9.26 3.44 7.86
CA GLU A 12 9.98 4.69 8.14
C GLU A 12 10.74 4.62 9.47
N SER A 13 10.14 4.04 10.52
CA SER A 13 10.84 3.84 11.80
C SER A 13 12.06 2.93 11.66
N LEU A 14 11.95 1.85 10.88
CA LEU A 14 13.07 0.94 10.64
C LEU A 14 14.20 1.64 9.86
N VAL A 15 13.86 2.39 8.81
CA VAL A 15 14.84 3.17 8.01
C VAL A 15 15.54 4.21 8.89
N ASN A 16 14.79 4.93 9.72
CA ASN A 16 15.36 5.90 10.65
C ASN A 16 16.28 5.25 11.69
N THR A 17 15.92 4.05 12.16
CA THR A 17 16.75 3.27 13.09
C THR A 17 18.07 2.87 12.43
N ALA A 18 18.02 2.24 11.24
CA ALA A 18 19.21 1.86 10.48
C ALA A 18 20.14 3.07 10.21
N ARG A 19 19.56 4.20 9.80
CA ARG A 19 20.31 5.44 9.57
C ARG A 19 20.96 5.98 10.85
N SER A 20 20.25 5.92 11.98
CA SER A 20 20.78 6.38 13.27
C SER A 20 21.96 5.53 13.76
N GLU A 21 21.94 4.23 13.47
CA GLU A 21 23.01 3.27 13.78
C GLU A 21 24.14 3.27 12.74
N LYS A 22 23.96 4.03 11.65
CA LYS A 22 24.85 4.05 10.47
C LYS A 22 24.96 2.68 9.79
N ASP A 23 23.95 1.83 9.92
CA ASP A 23 23.86 0.53 9.25
C ASP A 23 23.35 0.71 7.82
N LYS A 24 24.29 0.87 6.89
CA LYS A 24 24.00 1.03 5.47
C LYS A 24 23.40 -0.22 4.83
N ILE A 25 23.75 -1.41 5.33
CA ILE A 25 23.26 -2.67 4.76
C ILE A 25 21.78 -2.82 5.07
N ALA A 26 21.39 -2.55 6.31
CA ALA A 26 19.98 -2.53 6.71
C ALA A 26 19.20 -1.41 5.99
N GLU A 27 19.77 -0.21 5.87
CA GLU A 27 19.12 0.90 5.15
C GLU A 27 18.87 0.56 3.68
N ASP A 28 19.86 -0.03 2.99
CA ASP A 28 19.75 -0.47 1.59
C ASP A 28 18.73 -1.61 1.43
N PHE A 29 18.75 -2.60 2.33
CA PHE A 29 17.76 -3.68 2.36
C PHE A 29 16.32 -3.17 2.49
N LEU A 30 16.11 -2.14 3.32
CA LEU A 30 14.78 -1.56 3.55
C LEU A 30 14.26 -0.75 2.35
N GLN A 31 15.10 -0.36 1.39
CA GLN A 31 14.65 0.42 0.23
C GLN A 31 13.65 -0.32 -0.65
N TRP A 32 13.74 -1.66 -0.72
CA TRP A 32 12.75 -2.46 -1.44
C TRP A 32 11.37 -2.30 -0.79
N PHE A 33 11.28 -2.41 0.54
CA PHE A 33 10.02 -2.25 1.28
C PHE A 33 9.45 -0.84 1.18
N VAL A 34 10.31 0.19 1.15
CA VAL A 34 9.88 1.57 0.91
C VAL A 34 9.22 1.70 -0.47
N SER A 35 9.85 1.11 -1.49
CA SER A 35 9.33 1.15 -2.87
C SER A 35 8.01 0.40 -2.98
N GLU A 36 7.95 -0.80 -2.41
CA GLU A 36 6.75 -1.64 -2.39
C GLU A 36 5.57 -0.94 -1.70
N GLN A 37 5.83 -0.28 -0.57
CA GLN A 37 4.76 0.39 0.18
C GLN A 37 4.15 1.58 -0.57
N VAL A 38 4.90 2.22 -1.48
CA VAL A 38 4.36 3.25 -2.38
C VAL A 38 3.35 2.63 -3.35
N GLU A 39 3.65 1.45 -3.89
CA GLU A 39 2.74 0.73 -4.79
C GLU A 39 1.47 0.27 -4.04
N GLU A 40 1.63 -0.28 -2.84
CA GLU A 40 0.53 -0.73 -1.98
C GLU A 40 -0.41 0.41 -1.58
N GLU A 41 0.13 1.57 -1.18
CA GLU A 41 -0.70 2.74 -0.86
C GLU A 41 -1.46 3.25 -2.08
N ASN A 42 -0.83 3.29 -3.25
CA ASN A 42 -1.47 3.69 -4.50
C ASN A 42 -2.61 2.73 -4.88
N ASN A 43 -2.37 1.43 -4.76
CA ASN A 43 -3.36 0.39 -5.01
C ASN A 43 -4.56 0.53 -4.06
N ALA A 44 -4.31 0.64 -2.76
CA ALA A 44 -5.36 0.82 -1.77
C ALA A 44 -6.16 2.12 -1.98
N ALA A 45 -5.49 3.22 -2.36
CA ALA A 45 -6.13 4.49 -2.65
C ALA A 45 -7.01 4.42 -3.91
N LEU A 46 -6.55 3.74 -4.96
CA LEU A 46 -7.32 3.54 -6.19
C LEU A 46 -8.60 2.76 -5.93
N VAL A 47 -8.51 1.65 -5.20
CA VAL A 47 -9.69 0.83 -4.84
C VAL A 47 -10.67 1.65 -4.02
N LEU A 48 -10.19 2.41 -3.02
CA LEU A 48 -11.04 3.27 -2.22
C LEU A 48 -11.76 4.34 -3.07
N ARG A 49 -11.08 4.94 -4.05
CA ARG A 49 -11.69 5.90 -4.98
C ARG A 49 -12.78 5.26 -5.83
N LYS A 50 -12.55 4.05 -6.36
CA LYS A 50 -13.55 3.30 -7.13
C LYS A 50 -14.79 3.01 -6.29
N ILE A 51 -14.63 2.47 -5.08
CA ILE A 51 -15.74 2.18 -4.17
C ILE A 51 -16.51 3.46 -3.83
N LYS A 52 -15.81 4.57 -3.51
CA LYS A 52 -16.45 5.86 -3.25
C LYS A 52 -17.24 6.39 -4.45
N SER A 53 -16.73 6.19 -5.68
CA SER A 53 -17.42 6.62 -6.90
C SER A 53 -18.68 5.81 -7.20
N ALA A 54 -18.75 4.54 -6.77
CA ALA A 54 -19.92 3.70 -6.91
C ALA A 54 -21.05 4.08 -5.93
N GLY A 55 -20.70 4.63 -4.76
CA GLY A 55 -21.67 4.96 -3.72
C GLY A 55 -22.46 3.71 -3.28
N ASN A 56 -23.78 3.77 -3.37
CA ASN A 56 -24.69 2.66 -3.03
C ASN A 56 -25.22 1.89 -4.25
N ASP A 57 -24.66 2.12 -5.44
CA ASP A 57 -25.06 1.42 -6.66
C ASP A 57 -24.53 -0.03 -6.65
N SER A 58 -25.43 -0.98 -6.44
CA SER A 58 -25.10 -2.40 -6.30
C SER A 58 -24.50 -3.02 -7.57
N GLU A 59 -24.89 -2.53 -8.76
CA GLU A 59 -24.34 -3.04 -10.02
C GLU A 59 -22.90 -2.57 -10.20
N LYS A 60 -22.63 -1.29 -9.92
CA LYS A 60 -21.26 -0.75 -9.96
C LYS A 60 -20.35 -1.42 -8.93
N LEU A 61 -20.85 -1.67 -7.71
CA LEU A 61 -20.10 -2.39 -6.69
C LEU A 61 -19.79 -3.83 -7.12
N SER A 62 -20.75 -4.55 -7.71
CA SER A 62 -20.52 -5.90 -8.25
C SER A 62 -19.52 -5.91 -9.41
N ALA A 63 -19.52 -4.89 -10.26
CA ALA A 63 -18.53 -4.75 -11.33
C ALA A 63 -17.11 -4.52 -10.78
N ILE A 64 -16.96 -3.67 -9.77
CA ILE A 64 -15.68 -3.44 -9.08
C ILE A 64 -15.19 -4.73 -8.42
N ASP A 65 -16.05 -5.47 -7.73
CA ASP A 65 -15.70 -6.75 -7.09
C ASP A 65 -15.13 -7.77 -8.10
N LYS A 66 -15.80 -7.94 -9.25
CA LYS A 66 -15.31 -8.79 -10.35
C LYS A 66 -13.99 -8.33 -10.94
N GLU A 67 -13.74 -7.02 -10.98
CA GLU A 67 -12.46 -6.47 -11.45
C GLU A 67 -11.34 -6.81 -10.45
N LEU A 68 -11.59 -6.61 -9.15
CA LEU A 68 -10.61 -6.92 -8.10
C LEU A 68 -10.31 -8.41 -8.01
N ALA A 69 -11.29 -9.28 -8.22
CA ALA A 69 -11.11 -10.73 -8.25
C ALA A 69 -10.19 -11.22 -9.39
N LYS A 70 -9.96 -10.40 -10.42
CA LYS A 70 -9.05 -10.71 -11.54
C LYS A 70 -7.63 -10.20 -11.32
N ARG A 71 -7.38 -9.43 -10.26
CA ARG A 71 -6.01 -9.02 -9.94
C ARG A 71 -5.25 -10.26 -9.46
N SER A 72 -4.16 -10.58 -10.15
CA SER A 72 -3.16 -11.49 -9.64
C SER A 72 -2.62 -10.92 -8.32
N MET A 73 -2.37 -11.78 -7.34
CA MET A 73 -1.42 -11.43 -6.28
C MET A 73 -0.05 -11.57 -6.94
N ASP A 74 0.62 -10.44 -7.18
CA ASP A 74 2.04 -10.46 -7.48
C ASP A 74 2.84 -10.97 -6.26
#